data_AF-A0A210QXE8-F1
#
_entry.id   AF-A0A210QXE8-F1
#
_cell.length_a   1.000
_cell.length_b   1.000
_cell.length_c   1.000
_cell.angle_alpha   90.00
_cell.angle_beta   90.00
_cell.angle_gamma   90.00
#
_symmetry.space_group_name_H-M   'P 1'
#
loop_
_entity.id
_entity.type
_entity.pdbx_description
1 polymer ?
#
loop_
_entity_poly.entity_id
_entity_poly.type
_entity_poly.pdbx_seq_one_letter_code
_entity_poly.pdbx_strand_id
1 'polypeptide(L)'
;MACALQTDGQLENDPKNDLVCKPHGIKAVFACMQCKDTLCCEDCVVTTHQCHPFKKLSVLMAEKRASIENYITLLEQTKLPLLKEQMKATENQLARNEIDAKEARKAVLERSTKLKSELDKVINKSVRKCEEMAFENESKLTVYKEHMENILTEYRQKLSQVQHVIDEGTVEEIIHTTKNLPQPPVYPQYPDLHLPTFTAGDPSHLREAFGTIVISTSEETTDESNNTPTVVREIEELD
;
A
#
# COMPACT_ATOMS: atom_id res chain seq x y z
N MET A 1 -62.20 -6.91 55.80
CA MET A 1 -63.15 -7.83 55.11
C MET A 1 -62.35 -8.53 54.03
N ALA A 2 -61.84 -9.73 54.30
CA ALA A 2 -62.49 -11.03 54.00
C ALA A 2 -62.60 -11.25 52.47
N CYS A 3 -62.22 -12.38 51.86
CA CYS A 3 -62.12 -13.73 52.38
C CYS A 3 -61.20 -14.57 51.46
N ALA A 4 -60.61 -15.61 52.05
CA ALA A 4 -59.83 -16.65 51.39
C ALA A 4 -60.65 -17.49 50.39
N LEU A 5 -59.96 -18.21 49.52
CA LEU A 5 -60.22 -19.64 49.29
C LEU A 5 -58.94 -20.33 48.82
N GLN A 6 -58.58 -21.36 49.58
CA GLN A 6 -57.60 -22.39 49.25
C GLN A 6 -58.06 -23.14 47.99
N THR A 7 -57.10 -23.62 47.20
CA THR A 7 -57.26 -24.91 46.52
C THR A 7 -56.02 -25.74 46.76
N ASP A 8 -56.30 -26.89 47.33
CA ASP A 8 -55.40 -27.97 47.69
C ASP A 8 -54.56 -28.48 46.52
N GLY A 9 -53.50 -29.17 46.91
CA GLY A 9 -52.50 -29.71 46.02
C GLY A 9 -53.04 -30.74 45.04
N GLN A 10 -52.49 -30.67 43.85
CA GLN A 10 -52.33 -31.81 42.96
C GLN A 10 -50.92 -31.73 42.40
N LEU A 11 -50.04 -32.58 42.96
CA LEU A 11 -48.84 -33.02 42.27
C LEU A 11 -49.32 -33.77 41.02
N GLU A 12 -49.44 -33.05 39.91
CA GLU A 12 -49.66 -33.65 38.60
C GLU A 12 -48.48 -34.58 38.31
N ASN A 13 -48.79 -35.87 38.25
CA ASN A 13 -47.88 -36.92 37.82
C ASN A 13 -47.53 -36.70 36.35
N ASP A 14 -46.37 -36.09 36.10
CA ASP A 14 -45.81 -35.94 34.77
C ASP A 14 -45.22 -37.30 34.32
N PRO A 15 -45.78 -37.99 33.30
CA PRO A 15 -45.49 -39.39 32.99
C PRO A 15 -44.13 -39.63 32.31
N LYS A 16 -43.17 -38.71 32.44
CA LYS A 16 -41.80 -38.81 31.89
C LYS A 16 -40.70 -38.98 32.94
N ASN A 17 -41.04 -39.10 34.22
CA ASN A 17 -40.03 -38.96 35.30
C ASN A 17 -39.96 -40.11 36.32
N ASP A 18 -40.28 -41.33 35.91
CA ASP A 18 -39.94 -42.49 36.74
C ASP A 18 -38.45 -42.80 36.57
N LEU A 19 -37.63 -42.21 37.45
CA LEU A 19 -36.25 -42.62 37.64
C LEU A 19 -36.27 -44.05 38.21
N VAL A 20 -36.16 -45.05 37.33
CA VAL A 20 -36.26 -46.48 37.68
C VAL A 20 -34.87 -47.10 37.80
N CYS A 21 -34.70 -47.95 38.82
CA CYS A 21 -33.57 -48.84 38.96
C CYS A 21 -33.70 -49.99 37.96
N LYS A 22 -32.84 -50.01 36.93
CA LYS A 22 -32.95 -50.96 35.81
C LYS A 22 -33.00 -52.44 36.23
N PRO A 23 -32.16 -52.92 37.18
CA PRO A 23 -32.19 -54.34 37.57
C PRO A 23 -33.48 -54.78 38.28
N HIS A 24 -34.15 -53.87 38.99
CA HIS A 24 -35.29 -54.22 39.85
C HIS A 24 -36.63 -53.66 39.35
N GLY A 25 -36.64 -52.78 38.34
CA GLY A 25 -37.86 -52.21 37.79
C GLY A 25 -38.63 -51.28 38.74
N ILE A 26 -38.06 -50.96 39.90
CA ILE A 26 -38.66 -50.10 40.93
C ILE A 26 -37.98 -48.73 40.99
N LYS A 27 -38.62 -47.76 41.66
CA LYS A 27 -38.13 -46.39 41.79
C LYS A 27 -36.72 -46.33 42.38
N ALA A 28 -35.81 -45.67 41.68
CA ALA A 28 -34.48 -45.36 42.17
C ALA A 28 -34.53 -44.15 43.12
N VAL A 29 -33.71 -44.21 44.17
CA VAL A 29 -33.59 -43.15 45.19
C VAL A 29 -32.16 -42.62 45.26
N PHE A 30 -31.20 -43.43 44.80
CA PHE A 30 -29.77 -43.13 44.84
C PHE A 30 -29.14 -43.19 43.45
N ALA A 31 -28.03 -42.50 43.28
CA ALA A 31 -27.09 -42.67 42.19
C ALA A 31 -25.77 -43.21 42.75
N CYS A 32 -25.24 -44.26 42.12
CA CYS A 32 -23.91 -44.80 42.42
C CYS A 32 -22.85 -43.95 41.70
N MET A 33 -22.00 -43.25 42.47
CA MET A 33 -21.01 -42.31 41.91
C MET A 33 -19.84 -43.04 41.24
N GLN A 34 -19.54 -44.27 41.68
CA GLN A 34 -18.49 -45.11 41.08
C GLN A 34 -18.94 -45.78 39.77
N CYS A 35 -20.25 -45.92 39.56
CA CYS A 35 -20.84 -46.48 38.35
C CYS A 35 -21.40 -45.39 37.43
N LYS A 36 -20.72 -44.24 37.30
CA LYS A 36 -21.12 -43.13 36.40
C LYS A 36 -22.56 -42.65 36.64
N ASP A 37 -22.89 -42.35 37.89
CA ASP A 37 -24.21 -41.86 38.31
C ASP A 37 -25.37 -42.84 37.99
N THR A 38 -25.11 -44.15 38.00
CA THR A 38 -26.14 -45.18 37.75
C THR A 38 -27.24 -45.15 38.81
N LEU A 39 -28.51 -45.18 38.39
CA LEU A 39 -29.69 -45.13 39.25
C LEU A 39 -29.90 -46.45 40.03
N CYS A 40 -29.96 -46.38 41.35
CA CYS A 40 -30.08 -47.51 42.27
C CYS A 40 -31.30 -47.36 43.19
N CYS A 41 -32.05 -48.46 43.36
CA CYS A 41 -32.99 -48.66 44.47
C CYS A 41 -32.25 -49.17 45.72
N GLU A 42 -32.94 -49.27 46.85
CA GLU A 42 -32.37 -49.73 48.13
C GLU A 42 -31.78 -51.15 48.02
N ASP A 43 -32.44 -52.06 47.30
CA ASP A 43 -31.95 -53.43 47.10
C ASP A 43 -30.63 -53.45 46.34
N CYS A 44 -30.49 -52.63 45.29
CA CYS A 44 -29.25 -52.49 44.53
C CYS A 44 -28.09 -51.95 45.38
N VAL A 45 -28.39 -51.06 46.32
CA VAL A 45 -27.39 -50.47 47.22
C VAL A 45 -26.80 -51.55 48.13
N VAL A 46 -27.63 -52.42 48.69
CA VAL A 46 -27.19 -53.44 49.66
C VAL A 46 -26.64 -54.72 49.02
N THR A 47 -27.02 -55.03 47.78
CA THR A 47 -26.59 -56.25 47.07
C THR A 47 -25.43 -55.99 46.11
N THR A 48 -25.72 -55.37 44.97
CA THR A 48 -24.78 -55.22 43.85
C THR A 48 -23.73 -54.14 44.08
N HIS A 49 -24.06 -53.12 44.88
CA HIS A 49 -23.22 -51.93 45.06
C HIS A 49 -22.78 -51.73 46.52
N GLN A 50 -22.67 -52.82 47.29
CA GLN A 50 -22.52 -52.84 48.77
C GLN A 50 -21.35 -52.01 49.35
N CYS A 51 -20.41 -51.56 48.53
CA CYS A 51 -19.25 -50.74 48.96
C CYS A 51 -19.05 -49.47 48.12
N HIS A 52 -19.98 -49.12 47.23
CA HIS A 52 -19.82 -47.94 46.38
C HIS A 52 -20.30 -46.67 47.11
N PRO A 53 -19.73 -45.50 46.79
CA PRO A 53 -20.26 -44.22 47.24
C PRO A 53 -21.58 -43.90 46.51
N PHE A 54 -22.61 -43.54 47.27
CA PHE A 54 -23.91 -43.15 46.73
C PHE A 54 -24.26 -41.72 47.08
N LYS A 55 -25.10 -41.14 46.22
CA LYS A 55 -25.74 -39.85 46.47
C LYS A 55 -27.24 -39.97 46.28
N LYS A 56 -28.03 -39.33 47.15
CA LYS A 56 -29.47 -39.21 46.93
C LYS A 56 -29.72 -38.45 45.62
N LEU A 57 -30.65 -38.93 44.81
CA LEU A 57 -30.95 -38.33 43.51
C LEU A 57 -31.38 -36.86 43.66
N SER A 58 -32.11 -36.50 44.71
CA SER A 58 -32.47 -35.10 44.99
C SER A 58 -31.25 -34.18 45.14
N VAL A 59 -30.19 -34.64 45.80
CA VAL A 59 -28.96 -33.87 46.02
C VAL A 59 -28.14 -33.82 44.73
N LEU A 60 -28.00 -34.94 44.03
CA LEU A 60 -27.30 -34.99 42.74
C LEU A 60 -27.98 -34.08 41.70
N MET A 61 -29.31 -34.13 41.61
CA MET A 61 -30.09 -33.30 40.68
C MET A 61 -29.92 -31.81 40.99
N ALA A 62 -29.93 -31.42 42.27
CA ALA A 62 -29.67 -30.05 42.67
C ALA A 62 -28.27 -29.57 42.23
N GLU A 63 -27.24 -30.40 42.40
CA GLU A 63 -25.87 -30.07 41.96
C GLU A 63 -25.72 -30.00 40.44
N LYS A 64 -26.30 -30.96 39.70
CA LYS A 64 -26.26 -30.94 38.23
C LYS A 64 -27.01 -29.72 37.70
N ARG A 65 -28.16 -29.36 38.31
CA ARG A 65 -28.89 -28.13 37.99
C ARG A 65 -28.02 -26.90 38.23
N ALA A 66 -27.41 -26.76 39.40
CA ALA A 66 -26.52 -25.64 39.71
C ALA A 66 -25.32 -25.55 38.75
N SER A 67 -24.74 -26.70 38.36
CA SER A 67 -23.66 -26.73 37.36
C SER A 67 -24.13 -26.24 35.99
N ILE A 68 -25.33 -26.61 35.55
CA ILE A 68 -25.92 -26.15 34.29
C ILE A 68 -26.21 -24.64 34.37
N GLU A 69 -26.79 -24.17 35.47
CA GLU A 69 -27.08 -22.74 35.70
C GLU A 69 -25.79 -21.89 35.68
N ASN A 70 -24.71 -22.37 36.31
CA ASN A 70 -23.41 -21.70 36.26
C ASN A 70 -22.83 -21.67 34.84
N TYR A 71 -22.95 -22.75 34.07
CA TYR A 71 -22.50 -22.78 32.68
C TYR A 71 -23.30 -21.82 31.79
N ILE A 72 -24.62 -21.77 31.95
CA ILE A 72 -25.49 -20.80 31.28
C ILE A 72 -25.05 -19.38 31.62
N THR A 73 -24.84 -19.10 32.90
CA THR A 73 -24.37 -17.79 33.38
C THR A 73 -23.04 -17.39 32.75
N LEU A 74 -22.05 -18.29 32.69
CA LEU A 74 -20.76 -18.06 32.04
C LEU A 74 -20.90 -17.73 30.55
N LEU A 75 -21.77 -18.45 29.84
CA LEU A 75 -22.03 -18.20 28.42
C LEU A 75 -22.69 -16.84 28.21
N GLU A 76 -23.77 -16.56 28.94
CA GLU A 76 -24.58 -15.36 28.78
C GLU A 76 -23.85 -14.10 29.21
N GLN A 77 -23.10 -14.15 30.31
CA GLN A 77 -22.49 -12.96 30.91
C GLN A 77 -21.07 -12.70 30.43
N THR A 78 -20.36 -13.70 29.89
CA THR A 78 -18.94 -13.54 29.53
C THR A 78 -18.65 -13.92 28.08
N LYS A 79 -18.95 -15.17 27.68
CA LYS A 79 -18.48 -15.67 26.38
C LYS A 79 -19.23 -15.06 25.20
N LEU A 80 -20.55 -14.96 25.27
CA LEU A 80 -21.35 -14.36 24.21
C LEU A 80 -21.11 -12.85 24.06
N PRO A 81 -21.03 -12.06 25.15
CA PRO A 81 -20.65 -10.64 25.05
C PRO A 81 -19.26 -10.42 24.43
N LEU A 82 -18.24 -11.19 24.85
CA LEU A 82 -16.89 -11.08 24.29
C LEU A 82 -16.87 -11.39 22.79
N LEU A 83 -17.59 -12.43 22.36
CA LEU A 83 -17.69 -12.79 20.94
C LEU A 83 -18.34 -11.65 20.14
N LYS A 84 -19.41 -11.03 20.67
CA LYS A 84 -20.05 -9.87 20.03
C LYS A 84 -19.11 -8.67 19.93
N GLU A 85 -18.31 -8.42 20.96
CA GLU A 85 -17.32 -7.34 20.95
C GLU A 85 -16.25 -7.59 19.89
N GLN A 86 -15.70 -8.80 19.82
CA GLN A 86 -14.73 -9.19 18.80
C GLN A 86 -15.31 -9.07 17.39
N MET A 87 -16.55 -9.54 17.17
CA MET A 87 -17.22 -9.36 15.87
C MET A 87 -17.32 -7.89 15.47
N LYS A 88 -17.76 -7.03 16.40
CA LYS A 88 -17.85 -5.59 16.16
C LYS A 88 -16.48 -4.95 15.90
N ALA A 89 -15.44 -5.37 16.62
CA ALA A 89 -14.08 -4.90 16.41
C ALA A 89 -13.57 -5.28 15.01
N THR A 90 -13.81 -6.52 14.59
CA THR A 90 -13.47 -7.01 13.25
C THR A 90 -14.23 -6.27 12.15
N GLU A 91 -15.53 -6.02 12.32
CA GLU A 91 -16.31 -5.20 11.36
C GLU A 91 -15.72 -3.80 11.20
N ASN A 92 -15.33 -3.15 12.31
CA ASN A 92 -14.67 -1.86 12.28
C ASN A 92 -13.30 -1.92 11.58
N GLN A 93 -12.52 -2.98 11.82
CA GLN A 93 -11.23 -3.17 11.15
C GLN A 93 -11.38 -3.42 9.65
N LEU A 94 -12.38 -4.18 9.22
CA LEU A 94 -12.68 -4.38 7.80
C LEU A 94 -13.03 -3.06 7.11
N ALA A 95 -13.87 -2.24 7.75
CA ALA A 95 -14.23 -0.93 7.21
C ALA A 95 -13.02 0.00 7.12
N ARG A 96 -12.16 0.03 8.15
CA ARG A 96 -10.92 0.84 8.14
C ARG A 96 -9.94 0.37 7.09
N ASN A 97 -9.71 -0.94 6.96
CA ASN A 97 -8.79 -1.50 5.97
C ASN A 97 -9.15 -1.07 4.53
N GLU A 98 -10.44 -1.06 4.18
CA GLU A 98 -10.88 -0.59 2.87
C GLU A 98 -10.61 0.90 2.66
N ILE A 99 -10.84 1.73 3.69
CA ILE A 99 -10.56 3.17 3.65
C ILE A 99 -9.06 3.41 3.51
N ASP A 100 -8.25 2.82 4.39
CA ASP A 100 -6.80 3.00 4.43
C ASP A 100 -6.16 2.56 3.10
N ALA A 101 -6.59 1.44 2.52
CA ALA A 101 -6.12 0.97 1.22
C ALA A 101 -6.50 1.93 0.08
N LYS A 102 -7.72 2.48 0.10
CA LYS A 102 -8.17 3.48 -0.90
C LYS A 102 -7.38 4.78 -0.78
N GLU A 103 -7.12 5.24 0.43
CA GLU A 103 -6.33 6.45 0.70
C GLU A 103 -4.88 6.28 0.26
N ALA A 104 -4.24 5.17 0.61
CA ALA A 104 -2.88 4.85 0.16
C ALA A 104 -2.81 4.81 -1.38
N ARG A 105 -3.75 4.12 -2.03
CA ARG A 105 -3.84 4.09 -3.50
C ARG A 105 -3.99 5.49 -4.09
N LYS A 106 -4.86 6.32 -3.52
CA LYS A 106 -5.07 7.70 -3.99
C LYS A 106 -3.78 8.51 -3.88
N ALA A 107 -3.09 8.45 -2.74
CA ALA A 107 -1.83 9.15 -2.52
C ALA A 107 -0.76 8.74 -3.55
N VAL A 108 -0.63 7.44 -3.84
CA VAL A 108 0.30 6.92 -4.86
C VAL A 108 -0.02 7.50 -6.25
N LEU A 109 -1.29 7.52 -6.65
CA LEU A 109 -1.72 8.03 -7.95
C LEU A 109 -1.51 9.55 -8.07
N GLU A 110 -1.82 10.31 -7.02
CA GLU A 110 -1.58 11.75 -6.97
C GLU A 110 -0.08 12.07 -7.06
N ARG A 111 0.75 11.31 -6.33
CA ARG A 111 2.21 11.45 -6.38
C ARG A 111 2.76 11.14 -7.76
N SER A 112 2.29 10.06 -8.39
CA SER A 112 2.65 9.67 -9.75
C SER A 112 2.32 10.78 -10.77
N THR A 113 1.10 11.30 -10.71
CA THR A 113 0.65 12.36 -11.62
C THR A 113 1.48 13.63 -11.46
N LYS A 114 1.78 14.01 -10.22
CA LYS A 114 2.61 15.18 -9.93
C LYS A 114 4.04 14.99 -10.43
N LEU A 115 4.65 13.83 -10.16
CA LEU A 115 6.03 13.56 -10.57
C LEU A 115 6.17 13.52 -12.10
N LYS A 116 5.21 12.91 -12.80
CA LYS A 116 5.17 12.92 -14.26
C LYS A 116 5.10 14.35 -14.82
N SER A 117 4.24 15.19 -14.26
CA SER A 117 4.13 16.59 -14.69
C SER A 117 5.42 17.38 -14.48
N GLU A 118 6.11 17.18 -13.35
CA GLU A 118 7.41 17.83 -13.12
C GLU A 118 8.49 17.33 -14.08
N LEU A 119 8.51 16.02 -14.36
CA LEU A 119 9.44 15.44 -15.34
C LEU A 119 9.19 16.01 -16.74
N ASP A 120 7.93 16.09 -17.18
CA ASP A 120 7.56 16.67 -18.47
C ASP A 120 8.02 18.14 -18.57
N LYS A 121 7.91 18.93 -17.50
CA LYS A 121 8.43 20.31 -17.46
C LYS A 121 9.94 20.36 -17.65
N VAL A 122 10.69 19.48 -16.98
CA VAL A 122 12.15 19.40 -17.11
C VAL A 122 12.56 18.99 -18.52
N ILE A 123 11.89 17.99 -19.09
CA ILE A 123 12.11 17.53 -20.47
C ILE A 123 11.88 18.68 -21.44
N ASN A 124 10.69 19.30 -21.41
CA ASN A 124 10.33 20.38 -22.32
C ASN A 124 11.29 21.58 -22.20
N LYS A 125 11.70 21.95 -20.99
CA LYS A 125 12.68 23.02 -20.78
C LYS A 125 14.05 22.66 -21.37
N SER A 126 14.48 21.41 -21.25
CA SER A 126 15.76 20.95 -21.78
C SER A 126 15.76 20.91 -23.30
N VAL A 127 14.69 20.38 -23.90
CA VAL A 127 14.48 20.36 -25.36
C VAL A 127 14.48 21.78 -25.91
N ARG A 128 13.68 22.67 -25.32
CA ARG A 128 13.62 24.08 -25.74
C ARG A 128 14.98 24.77 -25.69
N LYS A 129 15.79 24.49 -24.67
CA LYS A 129 17.16 25.04 -24.58
C LYS A 129 18.04 24.55 -25.72
N CYS A 130 17.94 23.27 -26.10
CA CYS A 130 18.66 22.73 -27.26
C CYS A 130 18.23 23.41 -28.56
N GLU A 131 16.92 23.61 -28.75
CA GLU A 131 16.36 24.29 -29.92
C GLU A 131 16.80 25.76 -30.00
N GLU A 132 16.75 26.49 -28.88
CA GLU A 132 17.22 27.88 -28.79
C GLU A 132 18.70 28.00 -29.16
N MET A 133 19.57 27.11 -28.64
CA MET A 133 21.00 27.11 -29.01
C MET A 133 21.22 26.77 -30.49
N ALA A 134 20.45 25.83 -31.05
CA ALA A 134 20.53 25.49 -32.47
C ALA A 134 20.14 26.70 -33.35
N PHE A 135 19.04 27.38 -32.99
CA PHE A 135 18.58 28.58 -33.67
C PHE A 135 19.60 29.73 -33.59
N GLU A 136 20.18 29.97 -32.41
CA GLU A 136 21.22 31.00 -32.24
C GLU A 136 22.47 30.69 -33.09
N ASN A 137 22.91 29.44 -33.13
CA ASN A 137 24.04 29.02 -33.97
C ASN A 137 23.73 29.18 -35.46
N GLU A 138 22.54 28.79 -35.90
CA GLU A 138 22.09 28.94 -37.29
C GLU A 138 22.07 30.43 -37.70
N SER A 139 21.56 31.30 -36.83
CA SER A 139 21.55 32.74 -37.07
C SER A 139 22.96 33.31 -37.23
N LYS A 140 23.88 32.97 -36.31
CA LYS A 140 25.29 33.38 -36.38
C LYS A 140 25.97 32.89 -37.66
N LEU A 141 25.75 31.63 -38.04
CA LEU A 141 26.33 31.03 -39.23
C LEU A 141 25.77 31.65 -40.52
N THR A 142 24.47 31.99 -40.53
CA THR A 142 23.84 32.66 -41.67
C THR A 142 24.47 34.02 -41.92
N VAL A 143 24.60 34.85 -40.88
CA VAL A 143 25.25 36.17 -40.97
C VAL A 143 26.71 36.04 -41.42
N TYR A 144 27.45 35.08 -40.86
CA TYR A 144 28.84 34.82 -41.26
C TYR A 144 28.93 34.42 -42.74
N LYS A 145 28.05 33.53 -43.20
CA LYS A 145 27.98 33.10 -44.61
C LYS A 145 27.69 34.26 -45.54
N GLU A 146 26.69 35.10 -45.23
CA GLU A 146 26.35 36.28 -46.05
C GLU A 146 27.54 37.24 -46.16
N HIS A 147 28.27 37.47 -45.06
CA HIS A 147 29.46 38.31 -45.09
C HIS A 147 30.55 37.71 -45.99
N MET A 148 30.78 36.40 -45.92
CA MET A 148 31.74 35.71 -46.78
C MET A 148 31.33 35.73 -48.26
N GLU A 149 30.03 35.61 -48.57
CA GLU A 149 29.50 35.71 -49.93
C GLU A 149 29.66 37.11 -50.52
N ASN A 150 29.47 38.16 -49.69
CA ASN A 150 29.71 39.55 -50.09
C ASN A 150 31.19 39.79 -50.41
N ILE A 151 32.11 39.33 -49.54
CA ILE A 151 33.55 39.41 -49.78
C ILE A 151 33.93 38.68 -51.07
N LEU A 152 33.43 37.45 -51.27
CA LEU A 152 33.70 36.67 -52.48
C LEU A 152 33.23 37.41 -53.74
N THR A 153 32.05 38.02 -53.70
CA THR A 153 31.48 38.76 -54.82
C THR A 153 32.31 40.01 -55.14
N GLU A 154 32.68 40.79 -54.13
CA GLU A 154 33.53 41.97 -54.28
C GLU A 154 34.89 41.61 -54.92
N TYR A 155 35.53 40.54 -54.44
CA TYR A 155 36.83 40.12 -54.95
C TYR A 155 36.77 39.53 -56.35
N ARG A 156 35.68 38.84 -56.71
CA ARG A 156 35.46 38.41 -58.10
C ARG A 156 35.35 39.60 -59.04
N GLN A 157 34.64 40.66 -58.63
CA GLN A 157 34.53 41.88 -59.43
C GLN A 157 35.90 42.57 -59.59
N LYS A 158 36.66 42.73 -58.49
CA LYS A 158 38.02 43.30 -58.54
C LYS A 158 38.96 42.48 -59.42
N LEU A 159 38.90 41.14 -59.32
CA LEU A 159 39.70 40.25 -60.16
C LEU A 159 39.36 40.42 -61.65
N SER A 160 38.06 40.47 -61.98
CA SER A 160 37.59 40.72 -63.35
C SER A 160 38.09 42.05 -63.90
N GLN A 161 38.10 43.11 -63.08
CA GLN A 161 38.61 44.42 -63.47
C GLN A 161 40.12 44.40 -63.74
N VAL A 162 40.90 43.79 -62.85
CA VAL A 162 42.36 43.68 -63.03
C VAL A 162 42.69 42.84 -64.27
N GLN A 163 41.97 41.74 -64.50
CA GLN A 163 42.14 40.89 -65.68
C GLN A 163 41.86 41.67 -66.97
N HIS A 164 40.77 42.44 -67.01
CA HIS A 164 40.45 43.29 -68.17
C HIS A 164 41.55 44.31 -68.48
N VAL A 165 42.15 44.94 -67.46
CA VAL A 165 43.27 45.89 -67.68
C VAL A 165 44.51 45.18 -68.23
N ILE A 166 44.76 43.93 -67.85
CA ILE A 166 45.86 43.13 -68.39
C ILE A 166 45.61 42.80 -69.87
N ASP A 167 44.38 42.41 -70.22
CA ASP A 167 44.05 41.90 -71.54
C ASP A 167 43.87 43.03 -72.59
N GLU A 168 43.24 44.14 -72.20
CA GLU A 168 42.81 45.21 -73.11
C GLU A 168 43.30 46.61 -72.72
N GLY A 169 43.96 46.76 -71.57
CA GLY A 169 44.33 48.07 -71.02
C GLY A 169 45.55 48.72 -71.70
N THR A 170 45.62 50.04 -71.57
CA THR A 170 46.77 50.85 -72.01
C THR A 170 47.94 50.74 -71.03
N VAL A 171 49.14 51.13 -71.47
CA VAL A 171 50.35 51.14 -70.62
C VAL A 171 50.16 51.98 -69.35
N GLU A 172 49.46 53.11 -69.46
CA GLU A 172 49.16 54.00 -68.33
C GLU A 172 48.20 53.35 -67.32
N GLU A 173 47.14 52.68 -67.79
CA GLU A 173 46.19 51.95 -66.95
C GLU A 173 46.84 50.75 -66.24
N ILE A 174 47.74 50.05 -66.92
CA ILE A 174 48.52 48.95 -66.32
C ILE A 174 49.43 49.48 -65.21
N ILE A 175 50.16 50.56 -65.44
CA ILE A 175 51.03 51.18 -64.41
C ILE A 175 50.19 51.68 -63.24
N HIS A 176 49.04 52.30 -63.51
CA HIS A 176 48.13 52.79 -62.47
C HIS A 176 47.54 51.64 -61.63
N THR A 177 47.04 50.59 -62.28
CA THR A 177 46.44 49.43 -61.62
C THR A 177 47.47 48.65 -60.80
N THR A 178 48.71 48.54 -61.29
CA THR A 178 49.81 47.89 -60.57
C THR A 178 50.12 48.60 -59.24
N LYS A 179 50.05 49.93 -59.23
CA LYS A 179 50.24 50.74 -58.00
C LYS A 179 49.07 50.63 -57.03
N ASN A 180 47.88 50.27 -57.51
CA ASN A 180 46.63 50.26 -56.77
C ASN A 180 45.98 48.86 -56.73
N LEU A 181 46.80 47.80 -56.73
CA LEU A 181 46.27 46.45 -56.68
C LEU A 181 45.39 46.25 -55.44
N PRO A 182 44.28 45.50 -55.57
CA PRO A 182 43.44 45.12 -54.43
C PRO A 182 44.28 44.49 -53.32
N GLN A 183 44.13 45.01 -52.10
CA GLN A 183 44.68 44.35 -50.92
C GLN A 183 43.97 43.01 -50.69
N PRO A 184 44.55 42.05 -49.96
CA PRO A 184 43.87 40.82 -49.57
C PRO A 184 42.61 41.11 -48.72
N PRO A 185 41.58 40.24 -48.79
CA PRO A 185 40.38 40.40 -47.98
C PRO A 185 40.69 40.28 -46.49
N VAL A 186 40.05 41.13 -45.69
CA VAL A 186 39.98 40.95 -44.24
C VAL A 186 38.77 40.08 -43.94
N TYR A 187 39.00 38.87 -43.46
CA TYR A 187 37.93 37.95 -43.13
C TYR A 187 37.31 38.28 -41.76
N PRO A 188 35.98 38.16 -41.61
CA PRO A 188 35.36 38.22 -40.30
C PRO A 188 35.82 37.05 -39.43
N GLN A 189 35.83 37.26 -38.11
CA GLN A 189 36.08 36.19 -37.16
C GLN A 189 34.97 35.14 -37.25
N TYR A 190 35.35 33.86 -37.21
CA TYR A 190 34.38 32.76 -37.16
C TYR A 190 33.53 32.86 -35.88
N PRO A 191 32.20 32.71 -35.95
CA PRO A 191 31.34 32.88 -34.78
C PRO A 191 31.59 31.79 -33.73
N ASP A 192 31.50 32.16 -32.46
CA ASP A 192 31.52 31.19 -31.36
C ASP A 192 30.17 30.44 -31.29
N LEU A 193 30.24 29.11 -31.36
CA LEU A 193 29.09 28.21 -31.43
C LEU A 193 28.98 27.40 -30.13
N HIS A 194 27.77 27.28 -29.62
CA HIS A 194 27.50 26.49 -28.42
C HIS A 194 26.76 25.20 -28.80
N LEU A 195 27.40 24.05 -28.57
CA LEU A 195 26.82 22.76 -28.90
C LEU A 195 26.13 22.15 -27.67
N PRO A 196 24.85 21.76 -27.75
CA PRO A 196 24.21 21.02 -26.69
C PRO A 196 24.91 19.68 -26.49
N THR A 197 25.27 19.37 -25.24
CA THR A 197 25.71 18.03 -24.84
C THR A 197 24.77 17.54 -23.75
N PHE A 198 24.20 16.35 -23.92
CA PHE A 198 23.38 15.70 -22.91
C PHE A 198 24.19 14.64 -22.18
N THR A 199 24.10 14.65 -20.85
CA THR A 199 24.65 13.60 -19.98
C THR A 199 23.52 13.12 -19.09
N ALA A 200 23.25 11.81 -19.13
CA ALA A 200 22.19 11.23 -18.32
C ALA A 200 22.62 11.19 -16.85
N GLY A 201 21.69 11.51 -15.95
CA GLY A 201 21.84 11.29 -14.51
C GLY A 201 21.46 9.86 -14.10
N ASP A 202 21.66 9.54 -12.83
CA ASP A 202 21.23 8.26 -12.24
C ASP A 202 19.69 8.27 -12.01
N PRO A 203 18.94 7.32 -12.60
CA PRO A 203 17.49 7.22 -12.40
C PRO A 203 17.09 6.67 -11.02
N SER A 204 17.99 6.08 -10.23
CA SER A 204 17.69 5.46 -8.94
C SER A 204 17.01 6.43 -7.95
N HIS A 205 17.41 7.71 -7.96
CA HIS A 205 16.82 8.76 -7.14
C HIS A 205 15.33 9.05 -7.44
N LEU A 206 14.80 8.55 -8.56
CA LEU A 206 13.37 8.64 -8.84
C LEU A 206 12.53 7.83 -7.85
N ARG A 207 13.05 6.69 -7.35
CA ARG A 207 12.38 5.89 -6.32
C ARG A 207 12.24 6.70 -5.03
N GLU A 208 13.32 7.36 -4.61
CA GLU A 208 13.33 8.25 -3.44
C GLU A 208 12.37 9.43 -3.61
N ALA A 209 12.37 10.04 -4.80
CA ALA A 209 11.43 11.11 -5.12
C ALA A 209 9.98 10.60 -5.15
N PHE A 210 9.72 9.36 -5.56
CA PHE A 210 8.37 8.79 -5.58
C PHE A 210 7.85 8.54 -4.17
N GLY A 211 8.68 7.94 -3.30
CA GLY A 211 8.32 7.54 -1.93
C GLY A 211 8.03 6.05 -1.79
N THR A 212 7.71 5.62 -0.57
CA THR A 212 7.49 4.20 -0.22
C THR A 212 6.15 3.98 0.47
N ILE A 213 5.64 2.76 0.39
CA ILE A 213 4.51 2.29 1.20
C ILE A 213 5.09 1.59 2.42
N VAL A 214 4.73 2.05 3.61
CA VAL A 214 5.11 1.40 4.88
C VAL A 214 4.03 0.38 5.23
N ILE A 215 4.40 -0.90 5.32
CA ILE A 215 3.52 -1.97 5.77
C ILE A 215 3.79 -2.20 7.25
N SER A 216 2.86 -1.73 8.10
CA SER A 216 2.90 -2.02 9.53
C SER A 216 2.21 -3.36 9.78
N THR A 217 2.96 -4.41 10.11
CA THR A 217 2.37 -5.65 10.63
C THR A 217 1.98 -5.45 12.10
N SER A 218 0.70 -5.62 12.43
CA SER A 218 0.30 -5.79 13.83
C SER A 218 0.76 -7.17 14.30
N GLU A 219 1.89 -7.24 15.00
CA GLU A 219 2.26 -8.44 15.74
C GLU A 219 1.20 -8.71 16.80
N GLU A 220 0.73 -9.96 16.88
CA GLU A 220 -0.14 -10.44 17.94
C GLU A 220 0.59 -10.32 19.28
N THR A 221 0.26 -9.30 20.06
CA THR A 221 0.69 -9.23 21.45
C THR A 221 -0.11 -10.25 22.26
N THR A 222 0.48 -11.44 22.43
CA THR A 222 0.34 -12.16 23.70
C THR A 222 1.57 -11.85 24.55
N ASP A 223 1.28 -11.49 25.79
CA ASP A 223 2.18 -11.25 26.92
C ASP A 223 2.91 -9.91 27.11
N GLU A 224 2.90 -9.55 28.38
CA GLU A 224 3.36 -8.32 29.01
C GLU A 224 4.86 -8.11 28.85
N SER A 225 5.21 -6.82 28.81
CA SER A 225 6.52 -6.21 29.06
C SER A 225 7.53 -6.09 27.90
N ASN A 226 7.91 -4.82 27.73
CA ASN A 226 9.14 -4.26 27.17
C ASN A 226 9.17 -3.69 25.74
N ASN A 227 9.70 -2.47 25.73
CA ASN A 227 9.95 -1.52 24.66
C ASN A 227 10.74 -2.07 23.46
N THR A 228 10.38 -1.57 22.27
CA THR A 228 11.12 -1.44 20.97
C THR A 228 11.31 -2.69 20.08
N PRO A 229 11.53 -2.52 18.76
CA PRO A 229 10.96 -1.56 17.80
C PRO A 229 10.26 -2.24 16.60
N THR A 230 9.34 -1.51 15.96
CA THR A 230 8.59 -1.89 14.75
C THR A 230 9.50 -2.40 13.63
N VAL A 231 9.28 -3.63 13.17
CA VAL A 231 9.98 -4.20 12.02
C VAL A 231 9.34 -3.67 10.73
N VAL A 232 10.09 -2.84 10.00
CA VAL A 232 9.72 -2.34 8.67
C VAL A 232 10.21 -3.35 7.64
N ARG A 233 9.31 -3.93 6.84
CA ARG A 233 9.69 -4.70 5.64
C ARG A 233 9.37 -3.88 4.41
N GLU A 234 10.41 -3.53 3.65
CA GLU A 234 10.26 -2.96 2.31
C GLU A 234 9.70 -4.02 1.35
N ILE A 235 8.89 -3.59 0.39
CA ILE A 235 8.49 -4.42 -0.73
C ILE A 235 9.73 -4.56 -1.63
N GLU A 236 10.36 -5.73 -1.60
CA GLU A 236 11.29 -6.15 -2.65
C GLU A 236 10.50 -6.29 -3.96
N GLU A 237 11.07 -5.73 -5.02
CA GLU A 237 10.49 -5.56 -6.34
C GLU A 237 10.12 -6.93 -6.95
N LEU A 238 8.89 -7.03 -7.47
CA LEU A 238 8.51 -8.11 -8.37
C LEU A 238 9.05 -7.75 -9.75
N ASP A 239 10.08 -8.49 -10.19
CA ASP A 239 10.59 -8.53 -11.57
C ASP A 239 9.48 -8.78 -12.62
#